data_AF-A0A2W7MK43-F1
#
_entry.id   AF-A0A2W7MK43-F1
#
_cell.length_a   1.000
_cell.length_b   1.000
_cell.length_c   1.000
_cell.angle_alpha   90.00
_cell.angle_beta   90.00
_cell.angle_gamma   90.00
#
_symmetry.space_group_name_H-M   'P 1'
#
loop_
_entity.id
_entity.type
_entity.pdbx_description
1 polymer ?
#
loop_
_entity_poly.entity_id
_entity_poly.type
_entity_poly.pdbx_seq_one_letter_code
_entity_poly.pdbx_strand_id
1 'polypeptide(L)'
;MDIHATPIDRATLLPHLHLGQENHPGWPSVLFGTTARAGTSVDASLAVFHFKRFLLCSGRLDAARYVRDRARLAWCDLDHYVLYLPLQRGLAGGNGLRVRVQDVVVLDLAQPAAFGMAAGEGLSLVIPRVVVPHAKGQLHGLRLCRQSTMGGLLGRLLASLAVAAPRLTEDDCTRLTEPLLHVIAACLASAVTDPALVVPDAETLGRRARRYIEGNLQRDDLTPAVVAKALGTSRSQLYRAFEPFGGVARYLLQRRLRRCLLALGEPANAGRRIGDLAYVYGFTDEGHFSKAFRKAFGLSPRAARRALQRGELSASYAAASGAHAPPSLARWLHELAGQ
;
A
#
# COMPACT_ATOMS: atom_id res chain seq x y z
N MET A 1 -12.28 39.15 3.09
CA MET A 1 -12.09 38.63 4.47
C MET A 1 -11.08 37.51 4.37
N ASP A 2 -9.81 37.90 4.36
CA ASP A 2 -8.68 37.02 4.08
C ASP A 2 -8.42 36.11 5.26
N ILE A 3 -8.69 34.82 5.08
CA ILE A 3 -8.34 33.79 6.04
C ILE A 3 -6.86 33.46 5.80
N HIS A 4 -5.98 34.27 6.37
CA HIS A 4 -4.57 33.92 6.50
C HIS A 4 -4.47 32.61 7.29
N ALA A 5 -4.18 31.52 6.58
CA ALA A 5 -3.82 30.25 7.21
C ALA A 5 -2.51 30.45 7.98
N THR A 6 -2.62 30.53 9.31
CA THR A 6 -1.50 30.63 10.23
C THR A 6 -0.55 29.44 9.98
N PRO A 7 0.78 29.66 9.84
CA PRO A 7 1.73 28.56 9.74
C PRO A 7 1.62 27.72 11.01
N ILE A 8 1.34 26.42 10.85
CA ILE A 8 1.32 25.49 11.99
C ILE A 8 2.76 25.36 12.50
N ASP A 9 2.99 25.84 13.72
CA ASP A 9 4.32 25.95 14.33
C ASP A 9 4.91 24.57 14.68
N ARG A 10 6.24 24.46 14.56
CA ARG A 10 7.08 23.28 14.82
C ARG A 10 6.83 22.67 16.19
N ALA A 11 6.52 23.50 17.19
CA ALA A 11 6.24 23.08 18.57
C ALA A 11 4.84 22.48 18.77
N THR A 12 3.89 22.77 17.87
CA THR A 12 2.50 22.31 17.99
C THR A 12 2.29 20.94 17.35
N LEU A 13 3.12 20.56 16.37
CA LEU A 13 2.94 19.32 15.61
C LEU A 13 3.57 18.09 16.29
N LEU A 14 4.75 18.19 16.90
CA LEU A 14 5.44 17.04 17.52
C LEU A 14 6.45 17.55 18.56
N PRO A 15 6.05 17.89 19.81
CA PRO A 15 7.01 18.28 20.82
C PRO A 15 7.81 17.03 21.25
N HIS A 16 9.07 16.97 20.83
CA HIS A 16 10.10 16.08 21.37
C HIS A 16 9.73 14.59 21.44
N LEU A 17 9.38 14.02 20.29
CA LEU A 17 9.21 12.58 20.18
C LEU A 17 10.58 11.91 20.01
N HIS A 18 11.26 11.64 21.13
CA HIS A 18 12.35 10.68 21.20
C HIS A 18 11.75 9.28 21.01
N LEU A 19 11.66 8.87 19.75
CA LEU A 19 11.13 7.57 19.35
C LEU A 19 12.08 6.45 19.83
N GLY A 20 11.51 5.46 20.50
CA GLY A 20 12.22 4.25 20.90
C GLY A 20 12.93 3.63 19.70
N GLN A 21 14.23 3.35 19.88
CA GLN A 21 15.10 2.72 18.89
C GLN A 21 14.69 1.26 18.66
N GLU A 22 13.62 1.02 17.91
CA GLU A 22 13.60 -0.15 17.04
C GLU A 22 14.10 0.31 15.68
N ASN A 23 15.42 0.37 15.57
CA ASN A 23 16.08 0.57 14.28
C ASN A 23 15.66 -0.62 13.39
N HIS A 24 14.77 -0.38 12.44
CA HIS A 24 14.55 -1.27 11.30
C HIS A 24 15.39 -0.75 10.13
N PRO A 25 16.73 -0.97 10.12
CA PRO A 25 17.56 -0.56 9.01
C PRO A 25 17.02 -1.25 7.75
N GLY A 26 16.55 -0.44 6.80
CA GLY A 26 16.21 -0.93 5.47
C GLY A 26 14.73 -1.09 5.14
N TRP A 27 13.76 -0.63 5.95
CA TRP A 27 12.34 -0.62 5.52
C TRP A 27 12.11 0.10 4.16
N PRO A 28 12.72 1.27 3.89
CA PRO A 28 12.62 1.88 2.58
C PRO A 28 13.30 1.04 1.49
N SER A 29 14.42 0.41 1.82
CA SER A 29 15.15 -0.51 0.92
C SER A 29 14.40 -1.82 0.64
N VAL A 30 13.39 -2.15 1.44
CA VAL A 30 12.48 -3.28 1.30
C VAL A 30 11.44 -2.98 0.21
N LEU A 31 10.87 -1.77 0.23
CA LEU A 31 9.84 -1.33 -0.72
C LEU A 31 10.42 -0.77 -2.02
N PHE A 32 11.60 -0.17 -1.97
CA PHE A 32 12.24 0.49 -3.09
C PHE A 32 13.72 0.08 -3.16
N GLY A 33 14.27 0.01 -4.37
CA GLY A 33 15.71 0.13 -4.54
C GLY A 33 16.13 1.54 -4.15
N THR A 34 17.11 1.65 -3.28
CA THR A 34 17.56 2.92 -2.73
C THR A 34 18.98 3.21 -3.22
N THR A 35 19.18 4.36 -3.84
CA THR A 35 20.50 4.84 -4.27
C THR A 35 20.78 6.17 -3.58
N ALA A 36 21.84 6.21 -2.77
CA ALA A 36 22.26 7.44 -2.11
C ALA A 36 22.72 8.47 -3.14
N ARG A 37 22.48 9.74 -2.87
CA ARG A 37 22.86 10.82 -3.79
C ARG A 37 24.37 11.11 -3.82
N ALA A 38 25.16 10.52 -2.91
CA ALA A 38 26.59 10.80 -2.73
C ALA A 38 27.44 9.59 -2.29
N GLY A 39 27.06 8.36 -2.64
CA GLY A 39 27.90 7.16 -2.38
C GLY A 39 28.00 6.71 -0.90
N THR A 40 27.32 7.38 0.03
CA THR A 40 27.20 6.96 1.43
C THR A 40 26.05 5.95 1.62
N SER A 41 26.07 5.17 2.71
CA SER A 41 24.91 4.35 3.09
C SER A 41 23.70 5.24 3.37
N VAL A 42 22.50 4.80 2.97
CA VAL A 42 21.25 5.48 3.31
C VAL A 42 20.77 4.96 4.65
N ASP A 43 20.74 5.84 5.66
CA ASP A 43 20.18 5.52 6.96
C ASP A 43 18.71 5.97 7.03
N ALA A 44 17.91 5.23 7.79
CA ALA A 44 16.51 5.51 8.01
C ALA A 44 16.11 5.03 9.39
N SER A 45 15.54 5.94 10.18
CA SER A 45 14.99 5.65 11.50
C SER A 45 13.49 5.82 11.42
N LEU A 46 12.74 4.73 11.60
CA LEU A 46 11.27 4.72 11.53
C LEU A 46 10.71 4.04 12.76
N ALA A 47 9.75 4.69 13.41
CA ALA A 47 8.83 4.04 14.33
C ALA A 47 7.58 3.59 13.58
N VAL A 48 7.09 2.40 13.92
CA VAL A 48 5.94 1.76 13.27
C VAL A 48 4.85 1.54 14.31
N PHE A 49 3.64 1.99 14.01
CA PHE A 49 2.45 1.83 14.84
C PHE A 49 1.40 1.00 14.09
N HIS A 50 0.79 0.06 14.80
CA HIS A 50 -0.06 -0.98 14.23
C HIS A 50 -1.53 -0.70 14.53
N PHE A 51 -2.32 -0.57 13.47
CA PHE A 51 -3.77 -0.37 13.55
C PHE A 51 -4.51 -1.53 12.88
N LYS A 52 -4.10 -2.78 13.17
CA LYS A 52 -4.63 -4.08 12.70
C LYS A 52 -4.77 -4.29 11.18
N ARG A 53 -5.32 -3.33 10.44
CA ARG A 53 -5.47 -3.31 8.98
C ARG A 53 -4.53 -2.35 8.27
N PHE A 54 -3.93 -1.38 8.98
CA PHE A 54 -2.96 -0.46 8.38
C PHE A 54 -1.77 -0.18 9.31
N LEU A 55 -0.69 0.34 8.72
CA LEU A 55 0.52 0.75 9.43
C LEU A 55 0.69 2.25 9.33
N LEU A 56 1.01 2.89 10.46
CA LEU A 56 1.50 4.25 10.50
C LEU A 56 2.99 4.22 10.81
N CYS A 57 3.80 4.72 9.90
CA CYS A 57 5.24 4.89 10.09
C CYS A 57 5.55 6.38 10.28
N SER A 58 6.38 6.70 11.27
CA SER A 58 6.90 8.04 11.51
C SER A 58 8.41 7.99 11.63
N GLY A 59 9.12 8.90 10.98
CA GLY A 59 10.55 9.04 11.24
C GLY A 59 11.33 9.77 10.18
N ARG A 60 12.65 9.59 10.23
CA ARG A 60 13.65 10.30 9.42
C ARG A 60 14.13 9.39 8.29
N LEU A 61 14.10 9.92 7.08
CA LEU A 61 14.62 9.30 5.86
C LEU A 61 15.77 10.15 5.33
N ASP A 62 16.87 9.52 4.94
CA ASP A 62 18.00 10.21 4.32
C ASP A 62 17.74 10.62 2.87
N ALA A 63 18.59 11.50 2.34
CA ALA A 63 18.53 11.96 0.97
C ALA A 63 18.90 10.82 0.00
N ALA A 64 17.90 10.28 -0.69
CA ALA A 64 18.12 9.20 -1.63
C ALA A 64 17.16 9.26 -2.82
N ARG A 65 17.53 8.51 -3.86
CA ARG A 65 16.66 8.18 -4.98
C ARG A 65 16.09 6.79 -4.74
N TYR A 66 14.77 6.73 -4.75
CA TYR A 66 13.96 5.54 -4.54
C TYR A 66 13.39 5.09 -5.88
N VAL A 67 13.60 3.82 -6.21
CA VAL A 67 13.16 3.21 -7.46
C VAL A 67 12.48 1.89 -7.16
N ARG A 68 11.20 1.78 -7.51
CA ARG A 68 10.51 0.50 -7.57
C ARG A 68 10.43 0.09 -9.03
N ASP A 69 11.41 -0.70 -9.45
CA ASP A 69 11.53 -1.18 -10.81
C ASP A 69 10.80 -2.52 -11.03
N ARG A 70 10.93 -3.05 -12.25
CA ARG A 70 10.32 -4.30 -12.67
C ARG A 70 10.83 -5.50 -11.85
N ALA A 71 12.13 -5.55 -11.56
CA ALA A 71 12.71 -6.60 -10.74
C ALA A 71 12.14 -6.58 -9.32
N ARG A 72 11.95 -5.38 -8.75
CA ARG A 72 11.35 -5.22 -7.43
C ARG A 72 9.87 -5.60 -7.39
N LEU A 73 9.10 -5.33 -8.43
CA LEU A 73 7.70 -5.76 -8.52
C LEU A 73 7.57 -7.29 -8.66
N ALA A 74 8.53 -7.95 -9.30
CA ALA A 74 8.59 -9.41 -9.37
C ALA A 74 8.99 -10.04 -8.03
N TRP A 75 9.88 -9.36 -7.28
CA TRP A 75 10.44 -9.85 -6.02
C TRP A 75 9.60 -9.51 -4.78
N CYS A 76 9.01 -8.31 -4.72
CA CYS A 76 8.19 -7.82 -3.63
C CYS A 76 6.75 -7.72 -4.11
N ASP A 77 5.93 -8.59 -3.57
CA ASP A 77 4.58 -8.80 -4.07
C ASP A 77 3.60 -7.76 -3.50
N LEU A 78 3.95 -7.00 -2.45
CA LEU A 78 3.11 -5.96 -1.83
C LEU A 78 2.46 -4.99 -2.85
N ASP A 79 1.13 -4.85 -2.75
CA ASP A 79 0.30 -4.01 -3.62
C ASP A 79 -0.42 -2.87 -2.87
N HIS A 80 0.00 -2.57 -1.65
CA HIS A 80 -0.57 -1.53 -0.79
C HIS A 80 -0.48 -0.13 -1.42
N TYR A 81 -1.35 0.77 -0.94
CA TYR A 81 -1.11 2.19 -1.12
C TYR A 81 -0.30 2.73 0.06
N VAL A 82 0.70 3.55 -0.23
CA VAL A 82 1.47 4.31 0.75
C VAL A 82 1.10 5.78 0.59
N LEU A 83 0.47 6.35 1.61
CA LEU A 83 0.25 7.79 1.70
C LEU A 83 1.46 8.38 2.41
N TYR A 84 2.25 9.19 1.72
CA TYR A 84 3.42 9.84 2.29
C TYR A 84 3.14 11.33 2.54
N LEU A 85 3.46 11.78 3.75
CA LEU A 85 3.35 13.18 4.20
C LEU A 85 4.74 13.67 4.65
N PRO A 86 5.43 14.51 3.86
CA PRO A 86 6.67 15.14 4.28
C PRO A 86 6.43 16.24 5.31
N LEU A 87 7.24 16.26 6.39
CA LEU A 87 7.15 17.25 7.48
C LEU A 87 8.21 18.34 7.42
N GLN A 88 9.43 18.02 6.97
CA GLN A 88 10.54 18.99 6.97
C GLN A 88 11.03 19.35 5.56
N ARG A 89 10.87 18.47 4.56
CA ARG A 89 11.28 18.70 3.16
C ARG A 89 10.40 17.95 2.17
N GLY A 90 10.18 18.55 0.99
CA GLY A 90 9.34 17.96 -0.06
C GLY A 90 9.98 16.78 -0.82
N LEU A 91 9.15 16.10 -1.62
CA LEU A 91 9.55 15.02 -2.53
C LEU A 91 9.50 15.52 -3.99
N ALA A 92 10.43 15.04 -4.82
CA ALA A 92 10.43 15.28 -6.26
C ALA A 92 10.38 13.96 -7.02
N GLY A 93 9.28 13.70 -7.73
CA GLY A 93 9.14 12.59 -8.65
C GLY A 93 9.94 12.79 -9.93
N GLY A 94 10.38 11.69 -10.54
CA GLY A 94 11.08 11.73 -11.84
C GLY A 94 10.22 12.20 -13.01
N ASN A 95 8.90 12.25 -12.83
CA ASN A 95 7.90 12.69 -13.81
C ASN A 95 7.47 14.17 -13.62
N GLY A 96 8.25 14.97 -12.90
CA GLY A 96 7.93 16.38 -12.64
C GLY A 96 6.96 16.62 -11.46
N LEU A 97 6.45 15.56 -10.82
CA LEU A 97 5.70 15.67 -9.57
C LEU A 97 6.55 16.34 -8.49
N ARG A 98 6.08 17.46 -7.93
CA ARG A 98 6.69 18.07 -6.74
C ARG A 98 5.68 18.07 -5.60
N VAL A 99 6.05 17.43 -4.50
CA VAL A 99 5.26 17.33 -3.28
C VAL A 99 5.91 18.28 -2.28
N ARG A 100 5.16 19.27 -1.80
CA ARG A 100 5.66 20.20 -0.76
C ARG A 100 5.43 19.60 0.61
N VAL A 101 6.08 20.19 1.62
CA VAL A 101 5.78 19.90 3.03
C VAL A 101 4.27 20.02 3.26
N GLN A 102 3.71 19.07 4.00
CA GLN A 102 2.27 18.92 4.28
C GLN A 102 1.36 18.55 3.09
N ASP A 103 1.88 18.41 1.85
CA ASP A 103 1.11 17.77 0.79
C ASP A 103 1.12 16.25 1.02
N VAL A 104 -0.01 15.57 0.84
CA VAL A 104 -0.05 14.10 0.88
C VAL A 104 0.12 13.56 -0.53
N VAL A 105 1.05 12.62 -0.73
CA VAL A 105 1.21 11.90 -1.99
C VAL A 105 0.85 10.43 -1.83
N VAL A 106 0.14 9.88 -2.81
CA VAL A 106 -0.23 8.46 -2.82
C VAL A 106 0.70 7.69 -3.75
N LEU A 107 1.38 6.68 -3.21
CA LEU A 107 2.23 5.75 -3.96
C LEU A 107 1.56 4.37 -3.99
N ASP A 108 1.33 3.88 -5.18
CA ASP A 108 0.84 2.51 -5.41
C ASP A 108 2.01 1.53 -5.56
N LEU A 109 2.15 0.60 -4.61
CA LEU A 109 3.23 -0.39 -4.61
C LEU A 109 3.08 -1.47 -5.70
N ALA A 110 1.95 -1.56 -6.39
CA ALA A 110 1.79 -2.43 -7.55
C ALA A 110 2.23 -1.76 -8.87
N GLN A 111 2.73 -0.52 -8.82
CA GLN A 111 3.19 0.24 -9.98
C GLN A 111 4.67 0.58 -9.87
N PRO A 112 5.38 0.67 -11.01
CA PRO A 112 6.72 1.22 -11.01
C PRO A 112 6.70 2.66 -10.50
N ALA A 113 7.71 3.02 -9.71
CA ALA A 113 7.82 4.35 -9.14
C ALA A 113 9.28 4.78 -9.13
N ALA A 114 9.55 6.06 -9.42
CA ALA A 114 10.87 6.64 -9.26
C ALA A 114 10.75 8.06 -8.74
N PHE A 115 11.35 8.32 -7.57
CA PHE A 115 11.35 9.63 -6.95
C PHE A 115 12.64 9.88 -6.17
N GLY A 116 13.03 11.13 -6.08
CA GLY A 116 14.08 11.61 -5.20
C GLY A 116 13.47 12.34 -4.01
N MET A 117 14.07 12.17 -2.85
CA MET A 117 13.76 12.97 -1.68
C MET A 117 15.03 13.54 -1.06
N ALA A 118 14.89 14.70 -0.43
CA ALA A 118 15.92 15.22 0.45
C ALA A 118 15.79 14.56 1.83
N ALA A 119 16.86 14.60 2.62
CA ALA A 119 16.82 14.09 3.99
C ALA A 119 15.78 14.88 4.80
N GLY A 120 14.94 14.18 5.55
CA GLY A 120 13.92 14.82 6.37
C GLY A 120 12.96 13.85 7.03
N GLU A 121 12.15 14.39 7.92
CA GLU A 121 11.07 13.68 8.58
C GLU A 121 9.83 13.59 7.71
N GLY A 122 9.13 12.46 7.82
CA GLY A 122 7.83 12.27 7.19
C GLY A 122 7.02 11.19 7.87
N LEU A 123 5.72 11.18 7.55
CA LEU A 123 4.79 10.14 7.93
C LEU A 123 4.46 9.29 6.70
N SER A 124 4.34 7.99 6.89
CA SER A 124 3.86 7.06 5.86
C SER A 124 2.71 6.24 6.42
N LEU A 125 1.57 6.24 5.74
CA LEU A 125 0.46 5.36 6.04
C LEU A 125 0.38 4.27 4.98
N VAL A 126 0.52 3.01 5.38
CA VAL A 126 0.44 1.86 4.48
C VAL A 126 -0.94 1.21 4.63
N ILE A 127 -1.78 1.33 3.60
CA ILE A 127 -3.17 0.85 3.63
C ILE A 127 -3.44 -0.23 2.56
N PRO A 128 -4.25 -1.26 2.88
CA PRO A 128 -4.71 -2.23 1.90
C PRO A 128 -5.53 -1.58 0.81
N ARG A 129 -5.39 -2.06 -0.43
CA ARG A 129 -6.21 -1.60 -1.57
C ARG A 129 -7.71 -1.80 -1.36
N VAL A 130 -8.11 -2.81 -0.59
CA VAL A 130 -9.52 -3.09 -0.33
C VAL A 130 -10.21 -1.96 0.43
N VAL A 131 -9.45 -1.15 1.16
CA VAL A 131 -9.96 -0.03 1.98
C VAL A 131 -10.30 1.21 1.15
N VAL A 132 -9.77 1.32 -0.07
CA VAL A 132 -10.12 2.38 -1.01
C VAL A 132 -10.92 1.78 -2.17
N PRO A 133 -12.06 1.10 -1.89
CA PRO A 133 -12.83 0.50 -2.96
C PRO A 133 -13.49 1.65 -3.74
N HIS A 134 -13.52 1.55 -5.06
CA HIS A 134 -14.25 2.47 -5.93
C HIS A 134 -13.69 3.90 -6.12
N ALA A 135 -12.41 4.17 -5.80
CA ALA A 135 -11.76 5.33 -6.42
C ALA A 135 -11.73 5.12 -7.95
N LYS A 136 -12.72 5.67 -8.66
CA LYS A 136 -12.82 5.64 -10.13
C LYS A 136 -11.76 6.58 -10.72
N GLY A 137 -10.48 6.33 -10.44
CA GLY A 137 -9.37 7.09 -10.99
C GLY A 137 -8.01 6.54 -10.55
N GLN A 138 -6.95 7.18 -11.05
CA GLN A 138 -5.60 6.78 -10.75
C GLN A 138 -5.17 7.39 -9.40
N LEU A 139 -4.90 6.52 -8.42
CA LEU A 139 -4.39 6.95 -7.12
C LEU A 139 -2.87 7.08 -7.11
N HIS A 140 -2.14 6.30 -7.92
CA HIS A 140 -0.68 6.41 -7.95
C HIS A 140 -0.26 7.80 -8.47
N GLY A 141 0.55 8.51 -7.68
CA GLY A 141 1.01 9.87 -7.97
C GLY A 141 -0.01 10.96 -7.66
N LEU A 142 -1.18 10.61 -7.08
CA LEU A 142 -2.16 11.60 -6.63
C LEU A 142 -1.53 12.47 -5.53
N ARG A 143 -1.58 13.78 -5.72
CA ARG A 143 -1.10 14.77 -4.74
C ARG A 143 -2.29 15.52 -4.16
N LEU A 144 -2.56 15.29 -2.88
CA LEU A 144 -3.50 16.11 -2.14
C LEU A 144 -2.77 17.34 -1.60
N CYS A 145 -2.99 18.49 -2.25
CA CYS A 145 -2.38 19.76 -1.86
C CYS A 145 -2.84 20.17 -0.46
N ARG A 146 -1.92 20.62 0.40
CA ARG A 146 -2.25 21.10 1.76
C ARG A 146 -3.26 22.25 1.79
N GLN A 147 -3.39 22.98 0.69
CA GLN A 147 -4.33 24.11 0.53
C GLN A 147 -5.74 23.67 0.14
N SER A 148 -5.93 22.42 -0.32
CA SER A 148 -7.27 21.91 -0.57
C SER A 148 -7.91 21.44 0.73
N THR A 149 -9.24 21.50 0.81
CA THR A 149 -9.99 21.08 2.01
C THR A 149 -9.65 19.64 2.41
N MET A 150 -9.69 18.71 1.44
CA MET A 150 -9.41 17.29 1.70
C MET A 150 -7.94 17.00 1.93
N GLY A 151 -7.02 17.69 1.24
CA GLY A 151 -5.59 17.51 1.45
C GLY A 151 -5.13 18.03 2.81
N GLY A 152 -5.60 19.21 3.20
CA GLY A 152 -5.37 19.76 4.54
C GLY A 152 -5.99 18.91 5.64
N LEU A 153 -7.21 18.39 5.44
CA LEU A 153 -7.86 17.48 6.40
C LEU A 153 -7.05 16.20 6.60
N LEU A 154 -6.69 15.52 5.50
CA LEU A 154 -5.91 14.28 5.56
C LEU A 154 -4.52 14.50 6.17
N GLY A 155 -3.83 15.58 5.78
CA GLY A 155 -2.52 15.92 6.33
C GLY A 155 -2.57 16.14 7.85
N ARG A 156 -3.57 16.89 8.34
CA ARG A 156 -3.77 17.10 9.79
C ARG A 156 -4.14 15.82 10.51
N LEU A 157 -5.01 14.99 9.93
CA LEU A 157 -5.37 13.69 10.51
C LEU A 157 -4.13 12.81 10.72
N LEU A 158 -3.29 12.67 9.69
CA LEU A 158 -2.07 11.87 9.77
C LEU A 158 -1.09 12.41 10.82
N ALA A 159 -0.91 13.74 10.87
CA ALA A 159 -0.06 14.38 11.87
C ALA A 159 -0.57 14.17 13.30
N SER A 160 -1.87 14.43 13.53
CA SER A 160 -2.49 14.21 14.84
C SER A 160 -2.44 12.73 15.26
N LEU A 161 -2.63 11.81 14.31
CA LEU A 161 -2.53 10.39 14.58
C LEU A 161 -1.11 9.99 14.99
N ALA A 162 -0.07 10.54 14.35
CA ALA A 162 1.33 10.28 14.73
C ALA A 162 1.68 10.81 16.13
N VAL A 163 1.07 11.91 16.57
CA VAL A 163 1.21 12.45 17.93
C VAL A 163 0.48 11.58 18.97
N ALA A 164 -0.66 11.01 18.60
CA ALA A 164 -1.47 10.18 19.48
C ALA A 164 -0.92 8.75 19.58
N ALA A 165 -0.42 8.18 18.48
CA ALA A 165 -0.08 6.77 18.36
C ALA A 165 0.80 6.18 19.48
N PRO A 166 1.84 6.88 20.00
CA PRO A 166 2.64 6.35 21.12
C PRO A 166 1.87 6.16 22.43
N ARG A 167 0.68 6.75 22.56
CA ARG A 167 -0.15 6.74 23.77
C ARG A 167 -1.41 5.89 23.62
N LEU A 168 -1.68 5.35 22.43
CA LEU A 168 -2.86 4.52 22.18
C LEU A 168 -2.62 3.10 22.67
N THR A 169 -3.62 2.53 23.33
CA THR A 169 -3.64 1.10 23.65
C THR A 169 -3.99 0.26 22.43
N GLU A 170 -3.79 -1.05 22.50
CA GLU A 170 -4.19 -1.97 21.43
C GLU A 170 -5.72 -1.96 21.19
N ASP A 171 -6.52 -1.80 22.25
CA ASP A 171 -7.98 -1.66 22.16
C ASP A 171 -8.36 -0.36 21.46
N ASP A 172 -7.69 0.75 21.77
CA ASP A 172 -7.88 2.02 21.07
C ASP A 172 -7.57 1.89 19.58
N CYS A 173 -6.42 1.28 19.24
CA CYS A 173 -6.03 1.01 17.86
C CYS A 173 -7.08 0.17 17.13
N THR A 174 -7.61 -0.86 17.78
CA THR A 174 -8.67 -1.72 17.22
C THR A 174 -9.96 -0.93 16.96
N ARG A 175 -10.41 -0.11 17.90
CA ARG A 175 -11.63 0.71 17.77
C ARG A 175 -11.50 1.81 16.72
N LEU A 176 -10.30 2.39 16.58
CA LEU A 176 -10.03 3.49 15.65
C LEU A 176 -9.75 3.02 14.22
N THR A 177 -9.43 1.74 14.02
CA THR A 177 -9.02 1.19 12.72
C THR A 177 -10.03 1.50 11.60
N GLU A 178 -11.27 1.04 11.75
CA GLU A 178 -12.28 1.22 10.69
C GLU A 178 -12.70 2.69 10.50
N PRO A 179 -12.98 3.48 11.56
CA PRO A 179 -13.32 4.89 11.38
C PRO A 179 -12.24 5.69 10.63
N LEU A 180 -10.97 5.50 10.99
CA LEU A 180 -9.86 6.18 10.32
C LEU A 180 -9.78 5.80 8.85
N LEU A 181 -9.90 4.51 8.55
CA LEU A 181 -9.88 4.00 7.18
C LEU A 181 -11.01 4.59 6.31
N HIS A 182 -12.23 4.75 6.86
CA HIS A 182 -13.33 5.39 6.15
C HIS A 182 -13.05 6.87 5.85
N VAL A 183 -12.50 7.62 6.81
CA VAL A 183 -12.14 9.03 6.61
C VAL A 183 -11.05 9.18 5.54
N ILE A 184 -10.02 8.32 5.59
CA ILE A 184 -8.95 8.29 4.59
C ILE A 184 -9.52 7.98 3.20
N ALA A 185 -10.36 6.95 3.10
CA ALA A 185 -11.00 6.57 1.84
C ALA A 185 -11.85 7.71 1.26
N ALA A 186 -12.61 8.42 2.10
CA ALA A 186 -13.41 9.57 1.69
C ALA A 186 -12.54 10.74 1.16
N CYS A 187 -11.42 11.06 1.84
CA CYS A 187 -10.48 12.09 1.40
C CYS A 187 -9.88 11.73 0.02
N LEU A 188 -9.50 10.46 -0.17
CA LEU A 188 -8.95 9.97 -1.43
C LEU A 188 -9.98 9.99 -2.57
N ALA A 189 -11.21 9.55 -2.30
CA ALA A 189 -12.28 9.53 -3.29
C ALA A 189 -12.61 10.94 -3.82
N SER A 190 -12.68 11.93 -2.92
CA SER A 190 -12.91 13.33 -3.28
C SER A 190 -11.75 13.96 -4.07
N ALA A 191 -10.50 13.60 -3.73
CA ALA A 191 -9.34 14.11 -4.45
C ALA A 191 -9.21 13.57 -5.88
N VAL A 192 -9.72 12.37 -6.15
CA VAL A 192 -9.70 11.75 -7.49
C VAL A 192 -10.66 12.43 -8.47
N THR A 193 -11.71 13.08 -7.97
CA THR A 193 -12.67 13.80 -8.81
C THR A 193 -12.20 15.18 -9.26
N ASP A 194 -11.05 15.67 -8.75
CA ASP A 194 -10.47 16.95 -9.13
C ASP A 194 -9.35 16.76 -10.19
N PRO A 195 -9.60 17.09 -11.47
CA PRO A 195 -8.64 16.91 -12.55
C PRO A 195 -7.35 17.73 -12.36
N ALA A 196 -7.38 18.79 -11.54
CA ALA A 196 -6.21 19.65 -11.28
C ALA A 196 -5.20 19.03 -10.30
N LEU A 197 -5.57 17.94 -9.61
CA LEU A 197 -4.76 17.28 -8.58
C LEU A 197 -4.06 15.99 -9.05
N VAL A 198 -4.40 15.52 -10.24
CA VAL A 198 -3.77 14.34 -10.85
C VAL A 198 -2.54 14.81 -11.62
N VAL A 199 -1.34 14.43 -11.19
CA VAL A 199 -0.16 14.64 -12.03
C VAL A 199 -0.28 13.73 -13.24
N PRO A 200 -0.21 14.27 -14.48
CA PRO A 200 -0.22 13.45 -15.67
C PRO A 200 1.05 12.61 -15.66
N ASP A 201 0.91 11.33 -15.32
CA ASP A 201 1.90 10.34 -15.68
C ASP A 201 1.37 9.56 -16.88
N ALA A 202 2.23 9.29 -17.85
CA ALA A 202 1.85 8.68 -19.11
C ALA A 202 1.04 7.39 -18.83
N GLU A 203 -0.22 7.38 -19.25
CA GLU A 203 -1.10 6.25 -19.01
C GLU A 203 -0.65 5.07 -19.90
N THR A 204 0.17 4.18 -19.32
CA THR A 204 0.67 3.00 -20.04
C THR A 204 -0.39 1.91 -20.15
N LEU A 205 -0.28 1.06 -21.19
CA LEU A 205 -1.14 -0.12 -21.33
C LEU A 205 -1.16 -0.99 -20.07
N GLY A 206 0.01 -1.23 -19.46
CA GLY A 206 0.10 -2.02 -18.23
C GLY A 206 -0.71 -1.41 -17.08
N ARG A 207 -0.74 -0.07 -16.95
CA ARG A 207 -1.52 0.63 -15.93
C ARG A 207 -3.02 0.50 -16.17
N ARG A 208 -3.47 0.77 -17.40
CA ARG A 208 -4.88 0.57 -17.80
C ARG A 208 -5.35 -0.85 -17.53
N ALA A 209 -4.52 -1.83 -17.89
CA ALA A 209 -4.83 -3.22 -17.69
C ALA A 209 -4.88 -3.64 -16.23
N ARG A 210 -3.94 -3.20 -15.39
CA ARG A 210 -4.01 -3.46 -13.94
C ARG A 210 -5.25 -2.85 -13.32
N ARG A 211 -5.61 -1.61 -13.67
CA ARG A 211 -6.84 -0.96 -13.20
C ARG A 211 -8.09 -1.74 -13.62
N TYR A 212 -8.16 -2.15 -14.88
CA TYR A 212 -9.25 -2.96 -15.40
C TYR A 212 -9.36 -4.29 -14.66
N ILE A 213 -8.26 -5.00 -14.46
CA ILE A 213 -8.23 -6.27 -13.72
C ILE A 213 -8.76 -6.06 -12.30
N GLU A 214 -8.25 -5.08 -11.56
CA GLU A 214 -8.68 -4.83 -10.16
C GLU A 214 -10.17 -4.54 -10.03
N GLY A 215 -10.74 -3.76 -10.96
CA GLY A 215 -12.17 -3.46 -10.96
C GLY A 215 -13.06 -4.64 -11.36
N ASN A 216 -12.48 -5.74 -11.87
CA ASN A 216 -13.21 -6.87 -12.44
C ASN A 216 -12.82 -8.23 -11.83
N LEU A 217 -12.03 -8.27 -10.74
CA LEU A 217 -11.49 -9.53 -10.18
C LEU A 217 -12.55 -10.57 -9.80
N GLN A 218 -13.77 -10.12 -9.48
CA GLN A 218 -14.89 -10.97 -9.08
C GLN A 218 -15.56 -11.69 -10.26
N ARG A 219 -15.28 -11.26 -11.49
CA ARG A 219 -15.77 -11.93 -12.69
C ARG A 219 -14.99 -13.22 -12.90
N ASP A 220 -15.67 -14.34 -13.04
CA ASP A 220 -15.09 -15.64 -13.37
C ASP A 220 -14.55 -15.68 -14.81
N ASP A 221 -15.25 -15.02 -15.74
CA ASP A 221 -14.91 -14.89 -17.17
C ASP A 221 -13.69 -13.99 -17.46
N LEU A 222 -13.11 -13.34 -16.43
CA LEU A 222 -11.97 -12.46 -16.59
C LEU A 222 -10.72 -13.26 -17.01
N THR A 223 -10.47 -13.32 -18.31
CA THR A 223 -9.30 -13.94 -18.93
C THR A 223 -8.39 -12.89 -19.59
N PRO A 224 -7.12 -13.21 -19.89
CA PRO A 224 -6.25 -12.33 -20.67
C PRO A 224 -6.86 -11.87 -22.00
N ALA A 225 -7.68 -12.71 -22.64
CA ALA A 225 -8.38 -12.37 -23.88
C ALA A 225 -9.47 -11.31 -23.64
N VAL A 226 -10.25 -11.45 -22.55
CA VAL A 226 -11.26 -10.46 -22.15
C VAL A 226 -10.62 -9.12 -21.81
N VAL A 227 -9.50 -9.13 -21.06
CA VAL A 227 -8.75 -7.90 -20.73
C VAL A 227 -8.22 -7.23 -22.00
N ALA A 228 -7.63 -7.99 -22.92
CA ALA A 228 -7.11 -7.44 -24.18
C ALA A 228 -8.21 -6.80 -25.03
N LYS A 229 -9.35 -7.49 -25.17
CA LYS A 229 -10.53 -7.01 -25.89
C LYS A 229 -11.09 -5.74 -25.28
N ALA A 230 -11.27 -5.71 -23.95
CA ALA A 230 -11.82 -4.55 -23.25
C ALA A 230 -10.95 -3.29 -23.35
N LEU A 231 -9.64 -3.45 -23.56
CA LEU A 231 -8.70 -2.33 -23.66
C LEU A 231 -8.33 -1.95 -25.09
N GLY A 232 -8.85 -2.67 -26.09
CA GLY A 232 -8.51 -2.46 -27.50
C GLY A 232 -7.04 -2.75 -27.83
N THR A 233 -6.45 -3.77 -27.20
CA THR A 233 -5.04 -4.17 -27.42
C THR A 233 -4.94 -5.63 -27.88
N SER A 234 -3.80 -6.01 -28.45
CA SER A 234 -3.54 -7.42 -28.76
C SER A 234 -3.12 -8.20 -27.51
N ARG A 235 -3.35 -9.52 -27.50
CA ARG A 235 -2.85 -10.40 -26.44
C ARG A 235 -1.34 -10.28 -26.28
N SER A 236 -0.59 -10.21 -27.37
CA SER A 236 0.87 -10.10 -27.33
C SER A 236 1.33 -8.80 -26.67
N GLN A 237 0.70 -7.66 -26.96
CA GLN A 237 0.99 -6.39 -26.29
C GLN A 237 0.64 -6.44 -24.80
N LEU A 238 -0.48 -7.07 -24.44
CA LEU A 238 -0.85 -7.28 -23.04
C LEU A 238 0.18 -8.15 -22.32
N TYR A 239 0.59 -9.28 -22.89
CA TYR A 239 1.62 -10.12 -22.27
C TYR A 239 2.96 -9.40 -22.12
N ARG A 240 3.38 -8.60 -23.11
CA ARG A 240 4.58 -7.74 -22.99
C ARG A 240 4.45 -6.73 -21.85
N ALA A 241 3.27 -6.13 -21.67
CA ALA A 241 3.02 -5.20 -20.58
C ALA A 241 3.03 -5.86 -19.18
N PHE A 242 2.83 -7.19 -19.12
CA PHE A 242 2.85 -7.98 -17.89
C PHE A 242 4.05 -8.91 -17.74
N GLU A 243 5.03 -8.84 -18.65
CA GLU A 243 6.28 -9.61 -18.56
C GLU A 243 6.97 -9.48 -17.19
N PRO A 244 7.05 -8.27 -16.59
CA PRO A 244 7.61 -8.10 -15.24
C PRO A 244 6.88 -8.86 -14.12
N PHE A 245 5.62 -9.24 -14.36
CA PHE A 245 4.79 -9.94 -13.39
C PHE A 245 4.68 -11.45 -13.69
N GLY A 246 5.52 -11.95 -14.62
CA GLY A 246 5.46 -13.32 -15.12
C GLY A 246 4.23 -13.59 -16.00
N GLY A 247 3.70 -12.54 -16.64
CA GLY A 247 2.57 -12.60 -17.55
C GLY A 247 1.22 -12.28 -16.89
N VAL A 248 0.27 -11.84 -17.72
CA VAL A 248 -1.03 -11.32 -17.26
C VAL A 248 -1.89 -12.40 -16.57
N ALA A 249 -1.79 -13.66 -16.99
CA ALA A 249 -2.51 -14.77 -16.37
C ALA A 249 -2.01 -15.04 -14.94
N ARG A 250 -0.69 -15.06 -14.75
CA ARG A 250 -0.07 -15.21 -13.42
C ARG A 250 -0.44 -14.03 -12.53
N TYR A 251 -0.36 -12.81 -13.05
CA TYR A 251 -0.76 -11.61 -12.33
C TYR A 251 -2.21 -11.72 -11.83
N LEU A 252 -3.14 -12.07 -12.72
CA LEU A 252 -4.57 -12.20 -12.38
C LEU A 252 -4.80 -13.25 -11.28
N LEU A 253 -4.19 -14.43 -11.41
CA LEU A 253 -4.28 -15.49 -10.40
C LEU A 253 -3.77 -15.00 -9.03
N GLN A 254 -2.61 -14.33 -9.00
CA GLN A 254 -2.04 -13.78 -7.77
C GLN A 254 -2.96 -12.74 -7.14
N ARG A 255 -3.56 -11.85 -7.94
CA ARG A 255 -4.51 -10.85 -7.43
C ARG A 255 -5.76 -11.51 -6.83
N ARG A 256 -6.36 -12.51 -7.48
CA ARG A 256 -7.51 -13.25 -6.94
C ARG A 256 -7.17 -13.95 -5.61
N LEU A 257 -6.03 -14.66 -5.56
CA LEU A 257 -5.57 -15.35 -4.35
C LEU A 257 -5.41 -14.41 -3.15
N ARG A 258 -4.89 -13.21 -3.37
CA ARG A 258 -4.75 -12.20 -2.30
C ARG A 258 -6.08 -11.64 -1.83
N ARG A 259 -7.01 -11.37 -2.75
CA ARG A 259 -8.35 -10.93 -2.35
C ARG A 259 -9.04 -11.99 -1.48
N CYS A 260 -8.87 -13.27 -1.81
CA CYS A 260 -9.30 -14.36 -0.94
C CYS A 260 -8.60 -14.31 0.42
N LEU A 261 -7.27 -14.13 0.49
CA LEU A 261 -6.55 -14.06 1.78
C LEU A 261 -7.07 -12.92 2.65
N LEU A 262 -7.23 -11.71 2.10
CA LEU A 262 -7.78 -10.57 2.83
C LEU A 262 -9.22 -10.85 3.31
N ALA A 263 -10.07 -11.39 2.44
CA ALA A 263 -11.44 -11.74 2.79
C ALA A 263 -11.53 -12.82 3.87
N LEU A 264 -10.56 -13.74 3.94
CA LEU A 264 -10.49 -14.74 5.01
C LEU A 264 -10.21 -14.13 6.39
N GLY A 265 -9.62 -12.93 6.45
CA GLY A 265 -9.32 -12.21 7.69
C GLY A 265 -10.40 -11.23 8.11
N GLU A 266 -11.39 -10.95 7.26
CA GLU A 266 -12.47 -10.03 7.58
C GLU A 266 -13.44 -10.69 8.58
N PRO A 267 -13.75 -10.03 9.72
CA PRO A 267 -14.71 -10.55 10.71
C PRO A 267 -16.07 -10.89 10.10
N ALA A 268 -16.53 -10.07 9.14
CA ALA A 268 -17.78 -10.29 8.40
C ALA A 268 -17.82 -11.63 7.63
N ASN A 269 -16.66 -12.20 7.30
CA ASN A 269 -16.55 -13.46 6.55
C ASN A 269 -16.18 -14.65 7.45
N ALA A 270 -16.11 -14.49 8.78
CA ALA A 270 -15.66 -15.54 9.70
C ALA A 270 -16.49 -16.85 9.55
N GLY A 271 -17.81 -16.72 9.33
CA GLY A 271 -18.73 -17.83 9.12
C GLY A 271 -18.88 -18.32 7.67
N ARG A 272 -18.34 -17.61 6.68
CA ARG A 272 -18.51 -17.98 5.25
C ARG A 272 -17.65 -19.19 4.87
N ARG A 273 -18.14 -20.07 4.00
CA ARG A 273 -17.32 -21.20 3.52
C ARG A 273 -16.18 -20.66 2.67
N ILE A 274 -15.05 -21.36 2.72
CA ILE A 274 -13.84 -20.97 1.96
C ILE A 274 -14.11 -21.07 0.45
N GLY A 275 -14.84 -22.10 0.02
CA GLY A 275 -15.27 -22.26 -1.37
C GLY A 275 -16.10 -21.09 -1.87
N ASP A 276 -17.12 -20.67 -1.11
CA ASP A 276 -17.95 -19.51 -1.43
C ASP A 276 -17.10 -18.25 -1.64
N LEU A 277 -16.10 -18.01 -0.78
CA LEU A 277 -15.17 -16.89 -0.96
C LEU A 277 -14.30 -17.05 -2.21
N ALA A 278 -13.89 -18.26 -2.57
CA ALA A 278 -13.16 -18.50 -3.81
C ALA A 278 -14.02 -18.18 -5.04
N TYR A 279 -15.29 -18.61 -5.05
CA TYR A 279 -16.24 -18.31 -6.13
C TYR A 279 -16.49 -16.80 -6.29
N VAL A 280 -16.65 -16.07 -5.17
CA VAL A 280 -16.80 -14.60 -5.19
C VAL A 280 -15.64 -13.89 -5.89
N TYR A 281 -14.43 -14.47 -5.84
CA TYR A 281 -13.25 -13.92 -6.50
C TYR A 281 -12.90 -14.62 -7.82
N GLY A 282 -13.88 -15.26 -8.46
CA GLY A 282 -13.77 -15.77 -9.82
C GLY A 282 -12.99 -17.07 -9.98
N PHE A 283 -12.80 -17.84 -8.90
CA PHE A 283 -12.40 -19.25 -9.03
C PHE A 283 -13.62 -20.09 -9.39
N THR A 284 -13.44 -21.12 -10.21
CA THR A 284 -14.53 -22.05 -10.60
C THR A 284 -14.36 -23.45 -10.02
N ASP A 285 -13.23 -23.72 -9.36
CA ASP A 285 -12.90 -25.02 -8.76
C ASP A 285 -12.15 -24.84 -7.43
N GLU A 286 -12.69 -25.42 -6.36
CA GLU A 286 -12.11 -25.35 -5.01
C GLU A 286 -10.78 -26.11 -4.90
N GLY A 287 -10.63 -27.20 -5.66
CA GLY A 287 -9.42 -28.00 -5.69
C GLY A 287 -8.24 -27.20 -6.27
N HIS A 288 -8.46 -26.57 -7.42
CA HIS A 288 -7.54 -25.67 -8.08
C HIS A 288 -7.21 -24.47 -7.19
N PHE A 289 -8.22 -23.82 -6.61
CA PHE A 289 -8.02 -22.72 -5.67
C PHE A 289 -7.11 -23.15 -4.50
N SER A 290 -7.42 -24.25 -3.83
CA SER A 290 -6.67 -24.70 -2.64
C SER A 290 -5.21 -25.04 -2.96
N LYS A 291 -4.95 -25.65 -4.12
CA LYS A 291 -3.58 -25.93 -4.60
C LYS A 291 -2.84 -24.64 -4.92
N ALA A 292 -3.46 -23.73 -5.66
CA ALA A 292 -2.87 -22.44 -6.03
C ALA A 292 -2.59 -21.57 -4.80
N PHE A 293 -3.51 -21.53 -3.83
CA PHE A 293 -3.38 -20.80 -2.58
C PHE A 293 -2.21 -21.33 -1.74
N ARG A 294 -2.13 -22.65 -1.54
CA ARG A 294 -1.01 -23.26 -0.81
C ARG A 294 0.33 -23.03 -1.51
N LYS A 295 0.36 -23.08 -2.85
CA LYS A 295 1.56 -22.76 -3.61
C LYS A 295 1.99 -21.30 -3.45
N ALA A 296 1.03 -20.37 -3.34
CA ALA A 296 1.32 -18.95 -3.19
C ALA A 296 1.71 -18.56 -1.75
N PHE A 297 1.06 -19.13 -0.74
CA PHE A 297 1.17 -18.69 0.65
C PHE A 297 1.73 -19.74 1.61
N GLY A 298 2.18 -20.91 1.14
CA GLY A 298 2.72 -21.98 2.00
C GLY A 298 1.70 -22.65 2.93
N LEU A 299 0.51 -22.08 3.12
CA LEU A 299 -0.53 -22.54 4.03
C LEU A 299 -1.81 -22.92 3.26
N SER A 300 -2.60 -23.81 3.84
CA SER A 300 -3.97 -24.03 3.33
C SER A 300 -4.85 -22.81 3.62
N PRO A 301 -5.90 -22.54 2.81
CA PRO A 301 -6.85 -21.47 3.10
C PRO A 301 -7.45 -21.53 4.51
N ARG A 302 -7.71 -22.74 5.02
CA ARG A 302 -8.25 -22.96 6.37
C ARG A 302 -7.23 -22.60 7.45
N ALA A 303 -5.96 -22.98 7.25
CA ALA A 303 -4.88 -22.62 8.16
C ALA A 303 -4.66 -21.09 8.18
N ALA A 304 -4.66 -20.46 7.00
CA ALA A 304 -4.55 -19.01 6.88
C ALA A 304 -5.68 -18.29 7.62
N ARG A 305 -6.95 -18.71 7.45
CA ARG A 305 -8.08 -18.12 8.21
C ARG A 305 -7.88 -18.20 9.72
N ARG A 306 -7.55 -19.40 10.22
CA ARG A 306 -7.33 -19.62 11.66
C ARG A 306 -6.22 -18.74 12.22
N ALA A 307 -5.19 -18.50 11.42
CA ALA A 307 -4.05 -17.70 11.81
C ALA A 307 -4.33 -16.19 11.64
N LEU A 308 -5.18 -15.75 10.70
CA LEU A 308 -5.69 -14.36 10.66
C LEU A 308 -6.54 -14.05 11.88
N GLN A 309 -7.43 -14.97 12.26
CA GLN A 309 -8.34 -14.80 13.40
C GLN A 309 -7.62 -14.75 14.75
N ARG A 310 -6.42 -15.33 14.84
CA ARG A 310 -5.60 -15.36 16.06
C ARG A 310 -4.42 -14.39 16.03
N GLY A 311 -4.24 -13.62 14.95
CA GLY A 311 -3.03 -12.80 14.76
C GLY A 311 -1.73 -13.59 14.53
N GLU A 312 -1.81 -14.91 14.34
CA GLU A 312 -0.67 -15.84 14.33
C GLU A 312 -0.05 -16.12 12.95
N LEU A 313 -0.58 -15.54 11.86
CA LEU A 313 0.05 -15.70 10.52
C LEU A 313 1.52 -15.27 10.48
N SER A 314 1.84 -14.44 11.46
CA SER A 314 3.12 -13.88 11.83
C SER A 314 4.21 -14.92 12.11
N ALA A 315 3.93 -15.94 12.94
CA ALA A 315 4.91 -16.88 13.46
C ALA A 315 5.20 -18.04 12.48
N SER A 316 4.15 -18.52 11.79
CA SER A 316 4.25 -19.67 10.89
C SER A 316 5.05 -19.38 9.61
N TYR A 317 5.18 -18.11 9.22
CA TYR A 317 5.92 -17.71 8.02
C TYR A 317 7.34 -17.24 8.34
N ALA A 318 7.56 -16.57 9.48
CA ALA A 318 8.89 -16.16 9.94
C ALA A 318 9.84 -17.36 10.12
N ALA A 319 9.33 -18.51 10.57
CA ALA A 319 10.09 -19.76 10.66
C ALA A 319 10.49 -20.35 9.29
N ALA A 320 9.79 -19.96 8.21
CA ALA A 320 10.00 -20.50 6.86
C ALA A 320 10.90 -19.60 5.98
N SER A 321 11.19 -18.37 6.39
CA SER A 321 11.88 -17.37 5.56
C SER A 321 13.11 -16.80 6.27
N GLY A 322 14.31 -17.25 5.88
CA GLY A 322 15.59 -16.74 6.39
C GLY A 322 15.84 -15.26 6.07
N ALA A 323 16.87 -14.67 6.67
CA ALA A 323 17.18 -13.23 6.68
C ALA A 323 17.37 -12.53 5.30
N HIS A 324 17.34 -13.28 4.19
CA HIS A 324 17.45 -12.78 2.80
C HIS A 324 16.16 -12.98 1.98
N ALA A 325 15.08 -13.45 2.61
CA ALA A 325 13.81 -13.66 1.94
C ALA A 325 13.08 -12.33 1.69
N PRO A 326 12.32 -12.20 0.58
CA PRO A 326 11.53 -11.02 0.32
C PRO A 326 10.57 -10.74 1.49
N PRO A 327 10.37 -9.46 1.87
CA PRO A 327 9.34 -9.05 2.80
C PRO A 327 8.00 -9.46 2.20
N SER A 328 7.51 -10.59 2.64
CA SER A 328 6.30 -11.21 2.14
C SER A 328 5.10 -10.51 2.75
N LEU A 329 3.94 -10.66 2.10
CA LEU A 329 2.65 -10.38 2.70
C LEU A 329 2.49 -10.98 4.11
N ALA A 330 3.23 -12.04 4.46
CA ALA A 330 3.23 -12.63 5.79
C ALA A 330 4.06 -11.87 6.83
N ARG A 331 5.15 -11.19 6.44
CA ARG A 331 5.82 -10.19 7.29
C ARG A 331 4.94 -8.96 7.46
N TRP A 332 4.23 -8.56 6.42
CA TRP A 332 3.21 -7.52 6.49
C TRP A 332 2.02 -7.92 7.37
N LEU A 333 1.61 -9.20 7.38
CA LEU A 333 0.61 -9.73 8.31
C LEU A 333 1.18 -9.90 9.73
N HIS A 334 2.47 -10.19 9.91
CA HIS A 334 3.17 -10.18 11.19
C HIS A 334 3.13 -8.78 11.80
N GLU A 335 3.45 -7.78 10.99
CA GLU A 335 3.35 -6.39 11.35
C GLU A 335 1.88 -6.02 11.61
N LEU A 336 0.92 -6.27 10.72
CA LEU A 336 -0.50 -5.99 10.99
C LEU A 336 -1.08 -6.68 12.23
N ALA A 337 -0.65 -7.90 12.54
CA ALA A 337 -1.19 -8.66 13.66
C ALA A 337 -0.74 -8.16 15.03
N GLY A 338 0.44 -7.54 15.14
CA GLY A 338 0.96 -6.83 16.32
C GLY A 338 0.69 -7.56 17.64
N GLN A 339 1.65 -8.41 18.05
CA GLN A 339 1.77 -9.19 19.30
C GLN A 339 0.48 -9.76 19.89
#